data_AF-A0A7X0R494-F1
#
_entry.id   AF-A0A7X0R494-F1
#
_cell.length_a   1.000
_cell.length_b   1.000
_cell.length_c   1.000
_cell.angle_alpha   90.00
_cell.angle_beta   90.00
_cell.angle_gamma   90.00
#
_symmetry.space_group_name_H-M   'P 1'
#
loop_
_entity.id
_entity.type
_entity.pdbx_description
1 polymer ?
#
loop_
_entity_poly.entity_id
_entity_poly.type
_entity_poly.pdbx_seq_one_letter_code
_entity_poly.pdbx_strand_id
1 'polypeptide(L)'
;MKKTTKTYLGIMLAGALSFSVAAEAANYTLNTQGNKPLTTAQQDNNGVPAFEKELLGPYADINKIPAADLRAAYITLLESVRSRSDNWTNAEWNKAQAVMKKLDARKKVVEKDLETDDKAKIKLLHAELRALETKKDIKD
;
A
#
# COMPACT_ATOMS: atom_id res chain seq x y z
N MET A 1 17.00 -51.16 6.14
CA MET A 1 15.83 -50.26 6.06
C MET A 1 16.09 -49.04 6.93
N LYS A 2 16.12 -47.84 6.36
CA LYS A 2 16.47 -46.59 7.05
C LYS A 2 15.20 -45.98 7.69
N LYS A 3 15.27 -45.55 8.95
CA LYS A 3 14.22 -44.74 9.59
C LYS A 3 14.87 -43.53 10.26
N THR A 4 14.49 -42.35 9.80
CA THR A 4 14.79 -41.06 10.42
C THR A 4 13.46 -40.33 10.62
N THR A 5 13.12 -40.05 11.87
CA THR A 5 11.88 -39.39 12.29
C THR A 5 12.10 -37.88 12.29
N LYS A 6 11.21 -37.11 11.64
CA LYS A 6 11.19 -35.64 11.71
C LYS A 6 10.00 -35.18 12.56
N THR A 7 10.28 -34.42 13.61
CA THR A 7 9.31 -33.84 14.54
C THR A 7 8.81 -32.50 14.00
N TYR A 8 7.49 -32.33 13.86
CA TYR A 8 6.84 -31.05 13.58
C TYR A 8 6.25 -30.49 14.86
N LEU A 9 6.64 -29.27 15.21
CA LEU A 9 6.03 -28.50 16.31
C LEU A 9 5.00 -27.55 15.70
N GLY A 10 3.72 -27.80 15.98
CA GLY A 10 2.63 -26.88 15.67
C GLY A 10 2.55 -25.78 16.72
N ILE A 11 2.57 -24.52 16.29
CA ILE A 11 2.27 -23.38 17.15
C ILE A 11 0.88 -22.87 16.77
N MET A 12 -0.11 -23.16 17.62
CA MET A 12 -1.35 -22.39 17.70
C MET A 12 -1.08 -21.16 18.55
N LEU A 13 -1.44 -19.97 18.09
CA LEU A 13 -1.56 -18.80 18.96
C LEU A 13 -2.91 -18.12 18.73
N ALA A 14 -3.83 -18.43 19.63
CA ALA A 14 -4.99 -17.59 19.92
C ALA A 14 -4.52 -16.33 20.65
N GLY A 15 -5.14 -15.20 20.34
CA GLY A 15 -4.84 -13.95 21.05
C GLY A 15 -5.66 -12.80 20.52
N ALA A 16 -6.93 -12.73 20.92
CA ALA A 16 -7.69 -11.49 20.89
C ALA A 16 -7.00 -10.48 21.80
N LEU A 17 -6.74 -9.26 21.31
CA LEU A 17 -6.34 -8.15 22.17
C LEU A 17 -7.15 -6.90 21.85
N SER A 18 -7.82 -6.48 22.93
CA SER A 18 -8.68 -5.35 23.18
C SER A 18 -8.11 -3.99 22.78
N PHE A 19 -8.98 -3.11 22.27
CA PHE A 19 -8.71 -1.69 22.14
C PHE A 19 -8.97 -0.98 23.47
N SER A 20 -8.01 -0.16 23.93
CA SER A 20 -8.27 0.89 24.90
C SER A 20 -7.49 2.13 24.49
N VAL A 21 -8.22 3.23 24.39
CA VAL A 21 -7.76 4.58 24.06
C VAL A 21 -7.43 5.31 25.35
N ALA A 22 -6.23 5.88 25.41
CA ALA A 22 -5.92 7.03 26.24
C ALA A 22 -4.81 7.80 25.53
N ALA A 23 -5.10 9.05 25.17
CA ALA A 23 -4.07 10.02 24.82
C ALA A 23 -3.32 10.37 26.10
N GLU A 24 -2.00 10.39 26.06
CA GLU A 24 -1.18 11.59 26.32
C GLU A 24 0.29 11.19 26.44
N ALA A 25 1.13 12.01 25.78
CA ALA A 25 2.56 12.24 25.97
C ALA A 25 3.53 11.09 26.24
N ALA A 26 4.61 11.15 25.47
CA ALA A 26 5.92 10.53 25.70
C ALA A 26 6.05 9.03 25.33
N ASN A 27 6.90 8.82 24.32
CA ASN A 27 7.79 7.67 24.12
C ASN A 27 7.15 6.27 24.21
N TYR A 28 6.78 5.74 23.06
CA TYR A 28 6.69 4.28 22.91
C TYR A 28 7.74 3.78 21.92
N THR A 29 8.82 3.28 22.51
CA THR A 29 9.66 2.22 21.95
C THR A 29 8.90 0.89 22.04
N LEU A 30 9.01 0.04 21.01
CA LEU A 30 9.44 -1.38 21.13
C LEU A 30 9.54 -2.02 19.74
N ASN A 31 10.73 -2.55 19.46
CA ASN A 31 11.16 -3.24 18.23
C ASN A 31 10.79 -4.72 18.25
N THR A 32 10.60 -5.31 17.06
CA THR A 32 11.05 -6.68 16.72
C THR A 32 11.51 -6.81 15.25
N GLN A 33 12.70 -6.26 15.01
CA GLN A 33 13.87 -6.79 14.28
C GLN A 33 13.75 -7.58 12.96
N GLY A 34 14.35 -7.00 11.90
CA GLY A 34 14.69 -7.59 10.60
C GLY A 34 15.49 -6.60 9.74
N ASN A 35 16.72 -6.32 10.15
CA ASN A 35 17.61 -5.20 9.82
C ASN A 35 17.77 -4.78 8.34
N LYS A 36 17.39 -3.53 8.01
CA LYS A 36 18.24 -2.47 7.39
C LYS A 36 17.74 -1.09 7.85
N PRO A 37 18.58 -0.20 8.38
CA PRO A 37 18.12 1.09 8.90
C PRO A 37 17.69 1.99 7.73
N LEU A 38 16.38 2.23 7.59
CA LEU A 38 15.91 3.40 6.85
C LEU A 38 16.26 4.61 7.73
N THR A 39 17.39 5.20 7.38
CA THR A 39 17.92 6.44 7.91
C THR A 39 16.81 7.48 7.91
N THR A 40 16.63 8.10 9.07
CA THR A 40 15.79 9.25 9.36
C THR A 40 15.64 10.22 8.18
N ALA A 41 14.52 10.14 7.47
CA ALA A 41 13.94 11.28 6.79
C ALA A 41 12.79 11.76 7.68
N GLN A 42 13.07 12.86 8.34
CA GLN A 42 12.21 13.69 9.16
C GLN A 42 10.73 13.57 8.78
N GLN A 43 9.95 13.17 9.77
CA GLN A 43 8.54 13.46 9.89
C GLN A 43 8.35 14.98 9.88
N ASP A 44 8.28 15.55 8.67
CA ASP A 44 7.63 16.84 8.46
C ASP A 44 6.14 16.63 8.72
N ASN A 45 5.56 17.48 9.55
CA ASN A 45 4.21 17.33 10.09
C ASN A 45 3.12 17.71 9.07
N ASN A 46 3.40 17.53 7.77
CA ASN A 46 2.47 17.57 6.63
C ASN A 46 2.94 16.67 5.44
N GLY A 47 3.93 15.80 5.63
CA GLY A 47 4.66 15.14 4.55
C GLY A 47 3.94 13.96 3.90
N VAL A 48 3.76 14.03 2.57
CA VAL A 48 3.41 12.84 1.77
C VAL A 48 4.60 11.86 1.83
N PRO A 49 4.38 10.57 2.15
CA PRO A 49 5.45 9.58 2.14
C PRO A 49 6.22 9.58 0.82
N ALA A 50 7.56 9.48 0.87
CA ALA A 50 8.41 9.56 -0.32
C ALA A 50 7.95 8.63 -1.46
N PHE A 51 7.51 7.41 -1.11
CA PHE A 51 7.00 6.43 -2.08
C PHE A 51 5.68 6.85 -2.74
N GLU A 52 4.78 7.53 -2.02
CA GLU A 52 3.56 8.10 -2.61
C GLU A 52 3.89 9.23 -3.58
N LYS A 53 4.88 10.06 -3.22
CA LYS A 53 5.37 11.11 -4.12
C LYS A 53 5.99 10.53 -5.40
N GLU A 54 6.73 9.43 -5.27
CA GLU A 54 7.30 8.72 -6.43
C GLU A 54 6.24 8.10 -7.34
N LEU A 55 5.16 7.55 -6.78
CA LEU A 55 4.12 6.87 -7.58
C LEU A 55 3.06 7.80 -8.16
N LEU A 56 2.74 8.89 -7.47
CA LEU A 56 1.65 9.79 -7.83
C LEU A 56 2.10 11.15 -8.34
N GLY A 57 3.38 11.50 -8.20
CA GLY A 57 3.95 12.76 -8.70
C GLY A 57 3.19 13.99 -8.19
N PRO A 58 2.47 14.75 -9.04
CA PRO A 58 1.67 15.89 -8.60
C PRO A 58 0.50 15.51 -7.69
N TYR A 59 -0.02 14.28 -7.80
CA TYR A 59 -1.17 13.78 -7.03
C TYR A 59 -0.79 13.16 -5.68
N ALA A 60 0.42 13.41 -5.21
CA ALA A 60 0.96 12.84 -3.97
C ALA A 60 0.11 13.22 -2.73
N ASP A 61 -0.45 14.43 -2.69
CA ASP A 61 -1.38 14.84 -1.65
C ASP A 61 -2.79 14.33 -1.95
N ILE A 62 -3.00 13.02 -1.71
CA ILE A 62 -4.21 12.29 -2.07
C ILE A 62 -5.49 12.94 -1.52
N ASN A 63 -5.41 13.52 -0.32
CA ASN A 63 -6.57 14.11 0.33
C ASN A 63 -7.08 15.38 -0.37
N LYS A 64 -6.23 16.03 -1.17
CA LYS A 64 -6.58 17.27 -1.89
C LYS A 64 -6.99 17.03 -3.34
N ILE A 65 -6.93 15.81 -3.85
CA ILE A 65 -7.29 15.49 -5.24
C ILE A 65 -8.79 15.76 -5.46
N PRO A 66 -9.22 16.67 -6.34
CA PRO A 66 -10.63 16.86 -6.67
C PRO A 66 -11.18 15.70 -7.52
N ALA A 67 -12.51 15.56 -7.62
CA ALA A 67 -13.13 14.50 -8.40
C ALA A 67 -12.63 14.45 -9.86
N ALA A 68 -12.52 15.62 -10.49
CA ALA A 68 -12.07 15.78 -11.88
C ALA A 68 -10.65 15.22 -12.13
N ASP A 69 -9.78 15.24 -11.13
CA ASP A 69 -8.40 14.77 -11.24
C ASP A 69 -8.21 13.33 -10.74
N LEU A 70 -9.23 12.75 -10.11
CA LEU A 70 -9.09 11.46 -9.44
C LEU A 70 -8.73 10.36 -10.43
N ARG A 71 -9.38 10.34 -11.60
CA ARG A 71 -9.05 9.41 -12.68
C ARG A 71 -7.58 9.54 -13.11
N ALA A 72 -7.09 10.76 -13.29
CA ALA A 72 -5.71 11.00 -13.67
C ALA A 72 -4.74 10.47 -12.60
N ALA A 73 -5.04 10.66 -11.31
CA ALA A 73 -4.22 10.12 -10.23
C ALA A 73 -4.12 8.58 -10.25
N TYR A 74 -5.23 7.87 -10.50
CA TYR A 74 -5.19 6.41 -10.68
C TYR A 74 -4.36 6.01 -11.92
N ILE A 75 -4.46 6.75 -13.02
CA ILE A 75 -3.66 6.49 -14.22
C ILE A 75 -2.17 6.66 -13.91
N THR A 76 -1.78 7.76 -13.26
CA THR A 76 -0.40 8.04 -12.87
C THR A 76 0.16 6.96 -11.96
N LEU A 77 -0.62 6.46 -11.01
CA LEU A 77 -0.23 5.30 -10.19
C LEU A 77 0.14 4.11 -11.08
N LEU A 78 -0.73 3.72 -12.00
CA LEU A 78 -0.53 2.54 -12.85
C LEU A 78 0.62 2.73 -13.84
N GLU A 79 0.84 3.93 -14.36
CA GLU A 79 2.00 4.24 -15.20
C GLU A 79 3.31 4.09 -14.42
N SER A 80 3.36 4.60 -13.19
CA SER A 80 4.51 4.43 -12.31
C SER A 80 4.74 2.97 -11.93
N VAL A 81 3.67 2.21 -11.66
CA VAL A 81 3.78 0.76 -11.40
C VAL A 81 4.33 0.04 -12.62
N ARG A 82 3.75 0.24 -13.82
CA ARG A 82 4.21 -0.45 -15.04
C ARG A 82 5.68 -0.18 -15.35
N SER A 83 6.16 1.05 -15.14
CA SER A 83 7.54 1.41 -15.47
C SER A 83 8.57 0.88 -14.48
N ARG A 84 8.19 0.59 -13.23
CA ARG A 84 9.14 0.25 -12.16
C ARG A 84 8.98 -1.17 -11.60
N SER A 85 7.83 -1.81 -11.83
CA SER A 85 7.44 -3.05 -11.13
C SER A 85 8.24 -4.30 -11.50
N ASP A 86 8.99 -4.31 -12.61
CA ASP A 86 9.77 -5.49 -13.01
C ASP A 86 10.83 -5.92 -11.98
N ASN A 87 11.30 -5.02 -11.11
CA ASN A 87 12.31 -5.31 -10.07
C ASN A 87 11.78 -5.10 -8.64
N TRP A 88 10.47 -5.00 -8.45
CA TRP A 88 9.89 -4.75 -7.13
C TRP A 88 9.87 -6.00 -6.25
N THR A 89 10.19 -5.80 -4.98
CA THR A 89 9.95 -6.79 -3.93
C THR A 89 8.47 -6.78 -3.49
N ASN A 90 8.09 -7.80 -2.71
CA ASN A 90 6.77 -7.85 -2.07
C ASN A 90 6.46 -6.59 -1.23
N ALA A 91 7.47 -5.95 -0.64
CA ALA A 91 7.28 -4.74 0.14
C ALA A 91 6.86 -3.54 -0.74
N GLU A 92 7.43 -3.40 -1.94
CA GLU A 92 7.05 -2.35 -2.88
C GLU A 92 5.66 -2.58 -3.47
N TRP A 93 5.31 -3.84 -3.79
CA TRP A 93 3.95 -4.22 -4.17
C TRP A 93 2.93 -3.87 -3.09
N ASN A 94 3.19 -4.24 -1.84
CA ASN A 94 2.33 -3.89 -0.71
C ASN A 94 2.15 -2.37 -0.55
N LYS A 95 3.21 -1.58 -0.77
CA LYS A 95 3.11 -0.12 -0.75
C LYS A 95 2.23 0.39 -1.90
N ALA A 96 2.39 -0.10 -3.13
CA ALA A 96 1.55 0.29 -4.25
C ALA A 96 0.05 -0.04 -4.02
N GLN A 97 -0.24 -1.21 -3.46
CA GLN A 97 -1.59 -1.59 -3.00
C GLN A 97 -2.12 -0.64 -1.92
N ALA A 98 -1.26 -0.19 -1.00
CA ALA A 98 -1.65 0.78 0.02
C ALA A 98 -1.98 2.15 -0.60
N VAL A 99 -1.22 2.61 -1.59
CA VAL A 99 -1.52 3.85 -2.34
C VAL A 99 -2.86 3.72 -3.08
N MET A 100 -3.11 2.60 -3.75
CA MET A 100 -4.40 2.30 -4.39
C MET A 100 -5.58 2.41 -3.38
N LYS A 101 -5.44 1.82 -2.19
CA LYS A 101 -6.44 1.90 -1.12
C LYS A 101 -6.66 3.33 -0.61
N LYS A 102 -5.61 4.16 -0.57
CA LYS A 102 -5.74 5.58 -0.20
C LYS A 102 -6.51 6.37 -1.26
N LEU A 103 -6.22 6.13 -2.54
CA LEU A 103 -7.02 6.71 -3.64
C LEU A 103 -8.48 6.26 -3.56
N ASP A 104 -8.76 5.01 -3.17
CA ASP A 104 -10.14 4.55 -2.94
C ASP A 104 -10.84 5.27 -1.80
N ALA A 105 -10.12 5.52 -0.70
CA ALA A 105 -10.66 6.29 0.40
C ALA A 105 -11.03 7.70 -0.08
N ARG A 106 -10.17 8.34 -0.86
CA ARG A 106 -10.46 9.65 -1.47
C ARG A 106 -11.64 9.57 -2.44
N LYS A 107 -11.70 8.54 -3.29
CA LYS A 107 -12.81 8.29 -4.23
C LYS A 107 -14.15 8.29 -3.54
N LYS A 108 -14.27 7.62 -2.39
CA LYS A 108 -15.51 7.56 -1.61
C LYS A 108 -15.96 8.94 -1.11
N VAL A 109 -15.01 9.82 -0.78
CA VAL A 109 -15.32 11.19 -0.33
C VAL A 109 -15.90 12.03 -1.47
N VAL A 110 -15.36 11.88 -2.68
CA VAL A 110 -15.75 12.68 -3.87
C VAL A 110 -16.66 11.91 -4.86
N GLU A 111 -17.20 10.76 -4.45
CA GLU A 111 -17.87 9.82 -5.35
C GLU A 111 -19.11 10.41 -6.03
N LYS A 112 -19.78 11.35 -5.36
CA LYS A 112 -21.00 12.01 -5.85
C LYS A 112 -20.72 12.86 -7.08
N ASP A 113 -19.50 13.40 -7.18
CA ASP A 113 -19.05 14.28 -8.26
C ASP A 113 -18.30 13.52 -9.36
N LEU A 114 -18.18 12.19 -9.25
CA LEU A 114 -17.55 11.34 -10.26
C LEU A 114 -18.55 10.85 -11.29
N GLU A 115 -18.18 10.99 -12.56
CA GLU A 115 -18.94 10.45 -13.68
C GLU A 115 -18.91 8.90 -13.69
N THR A 116 -19.90 8.31 -14.33
CA THR A 116 -19.99 6.84 -14.45
C THR A 116 -18.80 6.27 -15.22
N ASP A 117 -18.30 6.96 -16.24
CA ASP A 117 -17.13 6.54 -17.01
C ASP A 117 -15.86 6.51 -16.15
N ASP A 118 -15.67 7.53 -15.29
CA ASP A 118 -14.54 7.57 -14.37
C ASP A 118 -14.56 6.40 -13.39
N LYS A 119 -15.74 6.09 -12.83
CA LYS A 119 -15.92 4.93 -11.94
C LYS A 119 -15.60 3.62 -12.65
N ALA A 120 -16.03 3.47 -13.91
CA ALA A 120 -15.73 2.30 -14.73
C ALA A 120 -14.22 2.20 -15.02
N LYS A 121 -13.58 3.30 -15.41
CA LYS A 121 -12.14 3.34 -15.68
C LYS A 121 -11.31 3.02 -14.43
N ILE A 122 -11.68 3.54 -13.27
CA ILE A 122 -11.02 3.24 -11.99
C ILE A 122 -11.10 1.74 -11.68
N LYS A 123 -12.27 1.10 -11.89
CA LYS A 123 -12.41 -0.36 -11.70
C LYS A 123 -11.49 -1.15 -12.65
N LEU A 124 -11.34 -0.71 -13.90
CA LEU A 124 -10.41 -1.33 -14.83
C LEU A 124 -8.95 -1.20 -14.35
N LEU A 125 -8.57 -0.02 -13.83
CA LEU A 125 -7.23 0.21 -13.28
C LEU A 125 -6.93 -0.66 -12.06
N HIS A 126 -7.94 -0.99 -11.24
CA HIS A 126 -7.78 -2.00 -10.17
C HIS A 126 -7.51 -3.40 -10.72
N ALA A 127 -8.26 -3.81 -11.73
CA ALA A 127 -8.07 -5.11 -12.37
C ALA A 127 -6.67 -5.21 -12.97
N GLU A 128 -6.19 -4.13 -13.57
CA GLU A 128 -4.85 -4.05 -14.10
C GLU A 128 -3.76 -4.14 -13.03
N LEU A 129 -3.89 -3.43 -11.91
CA LEU A 129 -2.91 -3.54 -10.82
C LEU A 129 -2.78 -4.98 -10.33
N ARG A 130 -3.92 -5.69 -10.17
CA ARG A 130 -3.92 -7.12 -9.82
C ARG A 130 -3.25 -7.99 -10.88
N ALA A 131 -3.50 -7.72 -12.16
CA ALA A 131 -2.89 -8.47 -13.25
C ALA A 131 -1.35 -8.30 -13.26
N LEU A 132 -0.85 -7.08 -12.99
CA LEU A 132 0.58 -6.81 -12.90
C LEU A 132 1.22 -7.51 -11.70
N GLU A 133 0.57 -7.51 -10.54
CA GLU A 133 1.01 -8.23 -9.34
C GLU A 133 1.06 -9.76 -9.59
N THR A 134 0.01 -10.31 -10.20
CA THR A 134 -0.05 -11.74 -10.54
C THR A 134 1.03 -12.14 -11.53
N LYS A 135 1.31 -11.29 -12.54
CA LYS A 135 2.42 -11.52 -13.49
C LYS A 135 3.76 -11.64 -12.77
N LYS A 136 3.98 -10.87 -11.70
CA LYS A 136 5.17 -10.97 -10.86
C LYS A 136 5.19 -12.29 -10.08
N ASP A 137 4.09 -12.72 -9.48
CA ASP A 137 4.04 -14.00 -8.73
C ASP A 137 4.20 -15.24 -9.62
N ILE A 138 3.91 -15.14 -10.93
CA ILE A 138 4.19 -16.22 -11.89
C ILE A 138 5.70 -16.28 -12.25
N LYS A 139 6.42 -15.17 -12.15
CA LYS A 139 7.85 -15.10 -12.48
C LYS A 139 8.77 -15.55 -11.32
N ASP A 140 8.30 -15.47 -10.07
CA ASP A 140 9.01 -15.86 -8.85
C ASP A 140 8.93 -17.38 -8.62
#